data_AF-A0A497MR65-F1
#
_entry.id   AF-A0A497MR65-F1
#
_cell.length_a   1.000
_cell.length_b   1.000
_cell.length_c   1.000
_cell.angle_alpha   90.00
_cell.angle_beta   90.00
_cell.angle_gamma   90.00
#
_symmetry.space_group_name_H-M   'P 1'
#
loop_
_entity.id
_entity.type
_entity.pdbx_description
1 polymer ?
#
loop_
_entity_poly.entity_id
_entity_poly.type
_entity_poly.pdbx_seq_one_letter_code
_entity_poly.pdbx_strand_id
1 'polypeptide(L)' 'MKIKKELERLLAEKAPGPAPSFSLFHVIRALELIAERSYGRLKLSEELNIGEGATRTLLKRLKEAGLVSTSKTG' A
#
# COMPACT_ATOMS: atom_id res chain seq x y z
N MET A 1 11.35 -3.82 18.86
CA MET A 1 11.07 -3.21 17.54
C MET A 1 10.27 -4.15 16.62
N LYS A 2 9.03 -4.52 16.96
CA LYS A 2 8.25 -5.47 16.14
C LYS A 2 7.61 -4.82 14.89
N ILE A 3 7.10 -3.59 15.00
CA ILE A 3 6.27 -2.98 13.95
C ILE A 3 7.05 -2.55 12.70
N LYS A 4 8.24 -1.98 12.85
CA LYS A 4 9.10 -1.59 11.72
C LYS A 4 9.36 -2.77 10.79
N LYS A 5 9.69 -3.93 11.38
CA LYS A 5 9.97 -5.16 10.63
C LYS A 5 8.74 -5.68 9.89
N GLU A 6 7.55 -5.56 10.48
CA GLU A 6 6.31 -5.93 9.78
C GLU A 6 6.01 -5.01 8.59
N LEU A 7 6.25 -3.71 8.72
CA LEU A 7 6.07 -2.79 7.59
C LEU A 7 7.14 -3.00 6.50
N GLU A 8 8.38 -3.28 6.87
CA GLU A 8 9.45 -3.59 5.90
C GLU A 8 9.16 -4.87 5.10
N ARG A 9 8.48 -5.87 5.69
CA ARG A 9 8.02 -7.06 4.97
C ARG A 9 7.05 -6.73 3.84
N LEU A 10 6.34 -5.60 3.90
CA LEU A 10 5.47 -5.14 2.81
C LEU A 10 6.26 -4.62 1.60
N LEU A 11 7.58 -4.43 1.71
CA LEU A 11 8.45 -3.99 0.61
C LEU A 11 9.20 -5.15 -0.03
N ALA A 12 9.33 -6.28 0.66
CA ALA A 12 10.06 -7.45 0.17
C ALA A 12 9.49 -7.97 -1.18
N GLU A 13 10.36 -8.39 -2.09
CA GLU A 13 9.94 -9.10 -3.29
C GLU A 13 9.26 -10.42 -2.90
N LYS A 14 8.10 -10.70 -3.51
CA LYS A 14 7.37 -11.97 -3.31
C LYS A 14 7.58 -12.96 -4.46
N ALA A 15 8.23 -12.54 -5.54
CA ALA A 15 8.51 -13.33 -6.74
C ALA A 15 9.66 -12.69 -7.53
N PRO A 16 10.34 -13.43 -8.44
CA PRO A 16 11.39 -12.87 -9.29
C PRO A 16 10.87 -11.68 -10.11
N GLY A 17 11.60 -10.56 -10.07
CA GLY A 17 11.22 -9.34 -10.77
C GLY A 17 11.85 -8.11 -10.13
N PRO A 18 11.54 -6.90 -10.62
CA PRO A 18 12.02 -5.69 -10.00
C PRO A 18 11.33 -5.42 -8.67
N ALA A 19 12.06 -4.78 -7.76
CA ALA A 19 11.53 -4.33 -6.49
C ALA A 19 10.31 -3.41 -6.70
N PRO A 20 9.36 -3.37 -5.75
CA PRO A 20 8.22 -2.46 -5.85
C PRO A 20 8.70 -1.01 -5.98
N SER A 21 8.08 -0.23 -6.85
CA SER A 21 8.39 1.20 -7.03
C SER A 21 7.86 2.10 -5.90
N PHE A 22 7.41 1.52 -4.78
CA PHE A 22 6.94 2.25 -3.61
C PHE A 22 7.80 1.92 -2.39
N SER A 23 7.90 2.87 -1.46
CA SER A 23 8.74 2.79 -0.27
C SER A 23 7.90 2.67 1.01
N LEU A 24 8.59 2.59 2.16
CA LEU A 24 7.96 2.63 3.48
C LEU A 24 7.15 3.92 3.68
N PHE A 25 7.58 5.03 3.08
CA PHE A 25 6.85 6.30 3.13
C PHE A 25 5.46 6.16 2.50
N HIS A 26 5.36 5.54 1.32
CA HIS A 26 4.06 5.31 0.67
C HIS A 26 3.17 4.36 1.48
N VAL A 27 3.75 3.36 2.16
CA VAL A 27 3.00 2.46 3.06
C VAL A 27 2.36 3.25 4.20
N ILE A 28 3.14 4.06 4.91
CA ILE A 28 2.65 4.86 6.03
C ILE A 28 1.62 5.87 5.53
N ARG A 29 1.93 6.59 4.45
CA ARG A 29 1.04 7.60 3.89
C ARG A 29 -0.30 7.01 3.42
N ALA A 30 -0.29 5.81 2.83
CA ALA A 30 -1.51 5.13 2.43
C ALA A 30 -2.40 4.78 3.64
N LEU A 31 -1.79 4.31 4.74
CA LEU A 31 -2.52 4.01 5.97
C LEU A 31 -3.13 5.27 6.59
N GLU A 32 -2.38 6.39 6.62
CA GLU A 32 -2.89 7.69 7.09
C GLU A 32 -4.11 8.14 6.27
N LEU A 33 -4.00 8.13 4.94
CA LEU A 33 -5.08 8.55 4.05
C LEU A 33 -6.32 7.66 4.22
N ILE A 34 -6.14 6.34 4.23
CA ILE A 34 -7.25 5.37 4.35
C ILE A 34 -7.91 5.44 5.74
N ALA A 35 -7.15 5.77 6.79
CA ALA A 35 -7.70 5.98 8.13
C ALA A 35 -8.56 7.24 8.22
N GLU A 36 -8.26 8.27 7.43
CA GLU A 36 -9.04 9.52 7.39
C GLU A 36 -10.37 9.35 6.66
N ARG A 37 -10.38 8.62 5.53
CA ARG A 37 -11.59 8.32 4.74
C ARG A 37 -11.37 7.17 3.77
N SER A 38 -12.45 6.66 3.17
CA SER A 38 -12.31 5.72 2.05
C SER A 38 -11.71 6.40 0.81
N TYR A 39 -10.85 5.67 0.09
CA TYR A 39 -10.20 6.13 -1.13
C TYR A 39 -10.45 5.16 -2.27
N GLY A 40 -10.87 5.70 -3.42
CA GLY A 40 -10.77 5.00 -4.68
C GLY A 40 -9.31 4.82 -5.10
N ARG A 41 -8.99 3.68 -5.74
CA ARG A 41 -7.60 3.33 -6.11
C ARG A 41 -6.92 4.38 -6.98
N LEU A 42 -7.63 4.98 -7.94
CA LEU A 42 -7.09 6.02 -8.82
C LEU A 42 -6.66 7.25 -8.01
N LYS A 43 -7.58 7.78 -7.20
CA LYS A 43 -7.29 8.93 -6.33
C LYS A 43 -6.16 8.64 -5.34
N LEU A 44 -6.12 7.43 -4.78
CA LEU A 44 -5.02 7.03 -3.91
C LEU A 44 -3.66 7.03 -4.64
N SER A 45 -3.63 6.61 -5.91
CA SER A 45 -2.40 6.62 -6.69
C SER A 45 -1.88 8.04 -6.97
N GLU A 46 -2.80 8.99 -7.20
CA GLU A 46 -2.51 10.41 -7.36
C GLU A 46 -1.95 11.01 -6.06
N GLU A 47 -2.61 10.76 -4.93
CA GLU A 47 -2.19 11.26 -3.60
C GLU A 47 -0.84 10.71 -3.15
N LEU A 48 -0.53 9.46 -3.53
CA LEU A 48 0.75 8.82 -3.24
C LEU A 48 1.83 9.12 -4.28
N ASN A 49 1.48 9.76 -5.39
CA ASN A 49 2.36 10.02 -6.53
C ASN A 49 3.14 8.77 -7.01
N ILE A 50 2.44 7.63 -7.13
CA ILE A 50 2.98 6.38 -7.65
C ILE A 50 2.05 5.79 -8.70
N GLY A 51 2.59 5.03 -9.65
CA GLY A 51 1.79 4.43 -10.72
C GLY A 51 0.67 3.50 -10.21
N GLU A 52 -0.40 3.33 -10.99
CA GLU A 52 -1.55 2.49 -10.62
C GLU A 52 -1.17 1.04 -10.31
N GLY A 53 -0.21 0.48 -11.05
CA GLY A 53 0.31 -0.87 -10.81
C GLY A 53 1.01 -1.00 -9.45
N ALA A 54 1.74 0.03 -9.04
CA ALA A 54 2.39 0.13 -7.74
C ALA A 54 1.34 0.25 -6.63
N THR A 55 0.35 1.12 -6.82
CA THR A 55 -0.79 1.29 -5.90
C THR A 55 -1.59 0.00 -5.71
N ARG A 56 -1.86 -0.73 -6.80
CA ARG A 56 -2.51 -2.05 -6.75
C ARG A 56 -1.70 -3.05 -5.91
N THR A 57 -0.38 -3.06 -6.10
CA THR A 57 0.51 -3.97 -5.36
C THR A 57 0.56 -3.59 -3.88
N LEU A 58 0.67 -2.29 -3.57
CA LEU A 58 0.63 -1.77 -2.21
C LEU A 58 -0.66 -2.18 -1.49
N LEU A 59 -1.83 -1.87 -2.09
CA LEU A 59 -3.14 -2.21 -1.52
C LEU A 59 -3.31 -3.71 -1.33
N LYS A 60 -2.86 -4.52 -2.29
CA LYS A 60 -2.88 -5.99 -2.17
C LYS A 60 -2.08 -6.44 -0.94
N ARG A 61 -0.86 -5.94 -0.75
CA ARG A 61 0.00 -6.32 0.38
C ARG A 61 -0.56 -5.86 1.72
N LEU A 62 -1.12 -4.65 1.78
CA LEU A 62 -1.81 -4.15 2.98
C LEU A 62 -3.02 -5.03 3.34
N LYS A 63 -3.81 -5.43 2.34
CA LYS A 63 -4.96 -6.31 2.53
C LYS A 63 -4.55 -7.72 3.00
N GLU A 64 -3.51 -8.29 2.39
CA GLU A 64 -2.94 -9.59 2.81
C GLU A 64 -2.38 -9.55 4.24
N ALA A 65 -1.87 -8.39 4.67
CA ALA A 65 -1.42 -8.16 6.05
C ALA A 65 -2.57 -7.83 7.03
N GLY A 66 -3.83 -7.78 6.56
CA GLY A 66 -4.99 -7.46 7.39
C GLY A 66 -5.06 -6.00 7.84
N LEU A 67 -4.30 -5.09 7.20
CA LEU A 67 -4.22 -3.69 7.60
C LEU A 67 -5.31 -2.81 6.96
N VAL A 68 -5.86 -3.23 5.81
CA VAL A 68 -6.92 -2.50 5.09
C VAL A 68 -7.94 -3.46 4.50
N SER A 69 -9.17 -2.96 4.30
CA SER A 69 -10.25 -3.65 3.57
C SER A 69 -10.66 -2.86 2.33
N THR A 70 -11.47 -3.47 1.46
CA THR A 70 -11.97 -2.87 0.22
C THR A 70 -13.48 -2.89 0.20
N SER A 71 -14.13 -1.81 -0.24
CA SER A 71 -15.58 -1.78 -0.46
C SER A 71 -15.93 -1.69 -1.96
N LYS A 72 -17.21 -1.88 -2.32
CA LYS A 72 -17.67 -1.70 -3.72
C LYS A 72 -17.59 -0.24 -4.19
N THR A 73 -17.64 0.70 -3.25
CA THR A 73 -17.62 2.15 -3.51
C THR A 73 -16.21 2.75 -3.43
N GLY A 74 -15.20 1.92 -3.17
CA GLY A 74 -13.87 2.34 -2.71
C GLY A 74 -13.67 1.92 -1.28
#